data_AF-A0AAV1UZW3-F1
#
_entry.id   AF-A0AAV1UZW3-F1
#
_cell.length_a   1.000
_cell.length_b   1.000
_cell.length_c   1.000
_cell.angle_alpha   90.00
_cell.angle_beta   90.00
_cell.angle_gamma   90.00
#
_symmetry.space_group_name_H-M   'P 1'
#
loop_
_entity.id
_entity.type
_entity.pdbx_description
1 polymer ?
#
loop_
_entity_poly.entity_id
_entity_poly.type
_entity_poly.pdbx_seq_one_letter_code
_entity_poly.pdbx_strand_id
1 'polypeptide(L)'
;MATVLHDLVQVYECDGNVAFLRDSHRFRFFIYSDSSSRVTIEKITRASQNAVAKLNRRALDPLNSIEEDVDNEDECIGEGTDEDEEVEGDINGSLVIPHDEVQDLVEVDSGEDFQQIKVVAYDGHAIVETMDSSQQSGHVVHFKLVLWKRQDQGTWWSQTLQCSAHLSTQRGLSGQFVNIRGNGEAAQDFDFHFVSHRFEWVDKSMYPLTPGRYTLQGVTIAENAFVYECVVELNLEDNGVVSGTSRELPFAQECSLGGRWTRSTLNYLLQYEMHRTQHTYVYYGTSSLSGVYGTWQNSMMPVLATSVDTPTLQAERGILAFHLVDAVRVWSEAYHSDYPASFQECVKLLLLASYRGHFVPTHLIRSIVVYCGYNWFPIDLHEVLSRNRTKR
;
A
#
# COMPACT_ATOMS: atom_id res chain seq x y z
N MET A 1 -10.55 -5.52 -27.30
CA MET A 1 -10.48 -6.15 -25.97
C MET A 1 -10.38 -5.03 -24.96
N ALA A 2 -11.34 -4.91 -24.04
CA ALA A 2 -11.28 -3.91 -22.99
C ALA A 2 -10.07 -4.24 -22.11
N THR A 3 -9.10 -3.34 -22.05
CA THR A 3 -8.07 -3.34 -21.00
C THR A 3 -8.81 -3.22 -19.69
N VAL A 4 -8.94 -4.34 -18.97
CA VAL A 4 -9.53 -4.31 -17.64
C VAL A 4 -8.60 -3.46 -16.79
N LEU A 5 -9.14 -2.40 -16.19
CA LEU A 5 -8.47 -1.44 -15.31
C LEU A 5 -8.09 -2.11 -13.97
N HIS A 6 -7.41 -3.26 -14.01
CA HIS A 6 -6.95 -3.93 -12.81
C HIS A 6 -5.85 -3.12 -12.08
N ASP A 7 -5.22 -2.21 -12.80
CA ASP A 7 -4.06 -1.44 -12.34
C ASP A 7 -4.41 -0.02 -11.89
N LEU A 8 -5.69 0.37 -11.83
CA LEU A 8 -6.11 1.67 -11.30
C LEU A 8 -6.81 1.52 -9.95
N VAL A 9 -6.38 2.32 -8.98
CA VAL A 9 -7.05 2.51 -7.68
C VAL A 9 -7.74 3.87 -7.68
N GLN A 10 -9.00 3.90 -7.27
CA GLN A 10 -9.73 5.16 -7.05
C GLN A 10 -9.39 5.68 -5.66
N VAL A 11 -8.91 6.91 -5.58
CA VAL A 11 -8.55 7.56 -4.32
C VAL A 11 -9.49 8.72 -4.05
N TYR A 12 -10.25 8.61 -2.98
CA TYR A 12 -11.13 9.68 -2.47
C TYR A 12 -10.57 10.24 -1.17
N GLU A 13 -10.60 11.56 -1.03
CA GLU A 13 -10.28 12.23 0.24
C GLU A 13 -11.50 12.97 0.76
N CYS A 14 -11.82 12.77 2.03
CA CYS A 14 -12.92 13.44 2.72
C CYS A 14 -12.46 13.93 4.09
N ASP A 15 -12.87 15.14 4.46
CA ASP A 15 -12.59 15.75 5.75
C ASP A 15 -13.87 15.81 6.58
N GLY A 16 -13.77 15.43 7.86
CA GLY A 16 -14.93 15.52 8.73
C GLY A 16 -14.58 15.33 10.19
N ASN A 17 -15.59 15.49 11.04
CA ASN A 17 -15.48 15.28 12.47
C ASN A 17 -16.57 14.31 12.90
N VAL A 18 -16.21 13.40 13.79
CA VAL A 18 -17.14 12.51 14.49
C VAL A 18 -16.92 12.67 15.99
N ALA A 19 -18.01 12.69 16.75
CA ALA A 19 -17.97 13.07 18.16
C ALA A 19 -16.99 12.22 19.00
N PHE A 20 -16.84 10.93 18.67
CA PHE A 20 -15.91 10.05 19.37
C PHE A 20 -14.42 10.33 19.06
N LEU A 21 -14.11 10.98 17.94
CA LEU A 21 -12.75 11.39 17.59
C LEU A 21 -12.38 12.78 18.11
N ARG A 22 -13.37 13.61 18.48
CA ARG A 22 -13.24 14.98 19.04
C ARG A 22 -12.63 16.02 18.09
N ASP A 23 -11.70 15.62 17.23
CA ASP A 23 -11.01 16.46 16.26
C ASP A 23 -11.47 16.16 14.83
N SER A 24 -11.20 17.10 13.92
CA SER A 24 -11.37 16.87 12.49
C SER A 24 -10.27 15.93 11.96
N HIS A 25 -10.67 14.99 11.14
CA HIS A 25 -9.81 13.98 10.53
C HIS A 25 -10.00 13.95 9.02
N ARG A 26 -8.92 13.64 8.31
CA ARG A 26 -8.91 13.33 6.89
C ARG A 26 -8.96 11.84 6.70
N PHE A 27 -9.98 11.38 5.99
CA PHE A 27 -10.13 10.00 5.55
C PHE A 27 -9.70 9.91 4.10
N ARG A 28 -8.78 8.99 3.79
CA ARG A 28 -8.46 8.62 2.40
C ARG A 28 -8.91 7.20 2.13
N PHE A 29 -9.71 7.04 1.08
CA PHE A 29 -10.25 5.76 0.64
C PHE A 29 -9.54 5.34 -0.63
N PHE A 30 -8.92 4.17 -0.62
CA PHE A 30 -8.30 3.53 -1.76
C PHE A 30 -9.21 2.37 -2.16
N ILE A 31 -9.89 2.49 -3.30
CA ILE A 31 -10.84 1.50 -3.82
C ILE A 31 -10.23 0.78 -4.99
N TYR A 32 -9.98 -0.51 -4.81
CA TYR A 32 -9.34 -1.37 -5.79
C TYR A 32 -10.36 -2.05 -6.70
N SER A 33 -9.91 -2.56 -7.85
CA SER A 33 -10.77 -3.21 -8.84
C SER A 33 -11.37 -4.54 -8.37
N ASP A 34 -10.83 -5.14 -7.30
CA ASP A 34 -11.32 -6.36 -6.66
C ASP A 34 -12.31 -6.08 -5.51
N SER A 35 -12.84 -4.85 -5.43
CA SER A 35 -13.72 -4.36 -4.36
C SER A 35 -13.09 -4.28 -2.96
N SER A 36 -11.81 -4.66 -2.80
CA SER A 36 -11.11 -4.40 -1.55
C SER A 36 -10.93 -2.89 -1.38
N SER A 37 -10.97 -2.42 -0.13
CA SER A 37 -10.68 -1.03 0.18
C SER A 37 -9.71 -0.88 1.34
N ARG A 38 -8.84 0.11 1.22
CA ARG A 38 -7.97 0.57 2.31
C ARG A 38 -8.44 1.96 2.72
N VAL A 39 -8.54 2.18 4.02
CA VAL A 39 -8.90 3.48 4.59
C VAL A 39 -7.76 3.95 5.48
N THR A 40 -7.24 5.15 5.25
CA THR A 40 -6.25 5.78 6.13
C THR A 40 -6.88 7.01 6.78
N ILE A 41 -6.57 7.24 8.05
CA ILE A 41 -7.18 8.28 8.86
C ILE A 41 -6.07 9.10 9.50
N GLU A 42 -6.08 10.40 9.23
CA GLU A 42 -5.07 11.34 9.74
C GLU A 42 -5.77 12.50 10.45
N LYS A 43 -5.28 12.86 11.64
CA LYS A 43 -5.77 14.04 12.35
C LYS A 43 -5.36 15.30 11.59
N ILE A 44 -6.32 16.20 11.34
CA ILE A 44 -6.05 17.48 10.70
C ILE A 44 -5.46 18.42 11.77
N THR A 45 -4.19 18.76 11.61
CA THR A 45 -3.49 19.73 12.45
C THR A 45 -3.35 21.07 11.73
N ARG A 46 -3.05 22.15 12.47
CA ARG A 46 -2.75 23.46 11.83
C ARG A 46 -1.59 23.36 10.83
N ALA A 47 -0.61 22.48 11.08
CA ALA A 47 0.50 22.21 10.18
C ALA A 47 0.04 21.53 8.87
N SER A 48 -0.85 20.55 8.94
CA SER A 48 -1.38 19.87 7.74
C SER A 48 -2.25 20.81 6.89
N GLN A 49 -2.99 21.73 7.52
CA GLN A 49 -3.74 22.78 6.80
C GLN A 49 -2.80 23.70 6.00
N ASN A 50 -1.67 24.09 6.59
CA ASN A 50 -0.66 24.93 5.92
C ASN A 50 0.06 24.21 4.78
N ALA A 51 0.30 22.90 4.90
CA ALA A 51 0.91 22.09 3.84
C ALA A 51 -0.02 21.97 2.61
N VAL A 52 -1.32 21.76 2.83
CA VAL A 52 -2.33 21.73 1.76
C VAL A 52 -2.46 23.12 1.10
N ALA A 53 -2.43 24.20 1.88
CA ALA A 53 -2.45 25.56 1.33
C ALA A 53 -1.20 25.86 0.46
N LYS A 54 -0.03 25.34 0.83
CA LYS A 54 1.20 25.45 0.01
C LYS A 54 1.14 24.62 -1.28
N LEU A 55 0.59 23.40 -1.22
CA LEU A 55 0.40 22.54 -2.39
C LEU A 55 -0.62 23.14 -3.37
N ASN A 56 -1.73 23.67 -2.86
CA ASN A 56 -2.73 24.34 -3.69
C ASN A 56 -2.20 25.64 -4.32
N ARG A 57 -1.31 26.38 -3.65
CA ARG A 57 -0.64 27.55 -4.26
C ARG A 57 0.27 27.15 -5.43
N ARG A 58 0.99 26.03 -5.34
CA ARG A 58 1.82 25.52 -6.45
C ARG A 58 1.01 24.99 -7.64
N ALA A 59 -0.22 24.52 -7.41
CA ALA A 59 -1.11 24.06 -8.46
C ALA A 59 -1.87 25.20 -9.18
N LEU A 60 -1.76 26.44 -8.70
CA LEU A 60 -2.45 27.63 -9.21
C LEU A 60 -1.54 28.64 -9.92
N ASP A 61 -0.25 28.34 -10.11
CA ASP A 61 0.65 29.14 -10.97
C ASP A 61 0.90 28.44 -12.32
N PRO A 62 0.03 28.63 -13.34
CA PRO A 62 0.44 28.55 -14.72
C PRO A 62 0.84 29.95 -15.22
N LEU A 63 2.09 30.09 -15.66
CA LEU A 63 2.60 31.19 -16.50
C LEU A 63 2.41 32.62 -15.94
N ASN A 64 3.42 33.14 -15.24
CA ASN A 64 3.86 34.53 -15.36
C ASN A 64 5.15 34.76 -14.57
N SER A 65 6.29 34.46 -15.20
CA SER A 65 7.57 35.17 -14.99
C SER A 65 8.55 34.73 -16.08
N ILE A 66 8.22 35.01 -17.33
CA ILE A 66 9.26 35.40 -18.30
C ILE A 66 9.20 36.92 -18.26
N GLU A 67 9.96 37.52 -17.35
CA GLU A 67 10.32 38.92 -17.52
C GLU A 67 11.56 38.93 -18.42
N GLU A 68 11.37 39.55 -19.58
CA GLU A 68 12.39 39.91 -20.54
C GLU A 68 13.28 40.98 -19.91
N ASP A 69 14.53 40.66 -19.59
CA ASP A 69 15.55 41.67 -19.37
C ASP A 69 15.99 42.22 -20.74
N VAL A 70 15.35 43.32 -21.14
CA VAL A 70 15.73 44.14 -22.28
C VAL A 70 16.88 45.05 -21.88
N ASP A 71 17.92 45.00 -22.70
CA ASP A 71 19.13 45.81 -22.71
C ASP A 71 18.87 47.32 -22.46
N ASN A 72 19.73 47.94 -21.67
CA ASN A 72 20.20 49.30 -21.97
C ASN A 72 21.64 49.51 -21.48
N GLU A 73 22.40 50.05 -22.42
CA GLU A 73 23.84 50.27 -22.49
C GLU A 73 24.33 51.28 -21.45
N ASP A 74 25.59 51.12 -21.01
CA ASP A 74 26.54 52.24 -21.08
C ASP A 74 28.00 51.74 -21.06
N GLU A 75 28.77 52.34 -21.96
CA GLU A 75 30.11 52.00 -22.43
C GLU A 75 31.23 52.20 -21.39
N CYS A 76 32.31 51.41 -21.47
CA CYS A 76 33.64 51.87 -21.91
C CYS A 76 34.82 50.96 -21.47
N ILE A 77 35.55 50.49 -22.49
CA ILE A 77 37.03 50.42 -22.61
C ILE A 77 37.79 49.37 -21.77
N GLY A 78 38.54 48.50 -22.47
CA GLY A 78 39.80 47.94 -21.95
C GLY A 78 40.20 46.59 -22.53
N GLU A 79 41.24 46.60 -23.36
CA GLU A 79 41.88 45.49 -24.06
C GLU A 79 42.48 44.40 -23.13
N GLY A 80 42.62 43.16 -23.64
CA GLY A 80 43.71 42.26 -23.22
C GLY A 80 43.45 40.74 -23.26
N THR A 81 43.97 40.11 -24.32
CA THR A 81 44.72 38.82 -24.38
C THR A 81 44.09 37.48 -23.92
N ASP A 82 43.91 36.60 -24.91
CA ASP A 82 44.46 35.24 -25.08
C ASP A 82 44.82 34.40 -23.83
N GLU A 83 44.27 33.18 -23.73
CA GLU A 83 45.01 31.91 -23.90
C GLU A 83 44.11 30.67 -23.64
N ASP A 84 44.43 29.60 -24.36
CA ASP A 84 43.78 28.30 -24.46
C ASP A 84 43.80 27.48 -23.16
N GLU A 85 42.79 26.61 -22.95
CA GLU A 85 43.00 25.26 -22.39
C GLU A 85 41.76 24.35 -22.59
N GLU A 86 41.94 23.26 -23.34
CA GLU A 86 41.03 22.11 -23.45
C GLU A 86 41.16 21.22 -22.19
N VAL A 87 40.06 20.73 -21.58
CA VAL A 87 39.97 19.37 -21.01
C VAL A 87 38.50 18.89 -20.95
N GLU A 88 38.32 17.63 -21.36
CA GLU A 88 37.14 16.75 -21.29
C GLU A 88 36.47 16.59 -19.91
N GLY A 89 35.22 16.09 -19.87
CA GLY A 89 34.77 15.22 -18.77
C GLY A 89 33.29 15.28 -18.36
N ASP A 90 32.57 14.21 -18.68
CA ASP A 90 31.48 13.56 -17.93
C ASP A 90 30.21 14.34 -17.51
N ILE A 91 29.13 14.03 -18.23
CA ILE A 91 27.74 14.20 -17.78
C ILE A 91 27.39 13.01 -16.86
N ASN A 92 27.48 13.21 -15.55
CA ASN A 92 26.86 12.36 -14.54
C ASN A 92 26.35 13.23 -13.37
N GLY A 93 25.14 13.77 -13.51
CA GLY A 93 24.46 14.55 -12.48
C GLY A 93 23.48 13.72 -11.67
N SER A 94 24.00 12.82 -10.84
CA SER A 94 23.27 12.23 -9.71
C SER A 94 23.07 13.33 -8.67
N LEU A 95 21.82 13.72 -8.39
CA LEU A 95 21.50 14.68 -7.35
C LEU A 95 21.69 14.00 -5.97
N VAL A 96 22.90 14.09 -5.44
CA VAL A 96 23.21 13.81 -4.03
C VAL A 96 22.73 15.01 -3.22
N ILE A 97 21.70 14.82 -2.40
CA ILE A 97 21.29 15.81 -1.40
C ILE A 97 22.25 15.68 -0.20
N PRO A 98 22.93 16.76 0.24
CA PRO A 98 23.85 16.73 1.38
C PRO A 98 23.15 16.35 2.70
N HIS A 99 23.88 15.60 3.53
CA HIS A 99 23.38 14.89 4.72
C HIS A 99 23.42 15.73 6.02
N ASP A 100 23.30 17.07 5.97
CA ASP A 100 23.51 17.91 7.18
C ASP A 100 22.44 18.99 7.45
N GLU A 101 21.23 18.90 6.88
CA GLU A 101 20.13 19.84 7.20
C GLU A 101 18.79 19.16 7.58
N VAL A 102 18.83 18.02 8.28
CA VAL A 102 17.61 17.36 8.83
C VAL A 102 17.73 17.13 10.35
N GLN A 103 18.30 18.08 11.09
CA GLN A 103 18.47 17.94 12.55
C GLN A 103 17.71 18.92 13.44
N ASP A 104 16.89 19.83 12.91
CA ASP A 104 16.17 20.83 13.75
C ASP A 104 14.64 20.85 13.58
N LEU A 105 13.97 19.70 13.57
CA LEU A 105 12.49 19.64 13.69
C LEU A 105 11.94 18.57 14.65
N VAL A 106 12.73 18.11 15.63
CA VAL A 106 12.20 17.30 16.74
C VAL A 106 12.65 17.88 18.07
N GLU A 107 12.13 19.07 18.41
CA GLU A 107 11.89 19.38 19.80
C GLU A 107 10.54 18.79 20.20
N VAL A 108 10.64 17.76 21.03
CA VAL A 108 9.56 17.10 21.73
C VAL A 108 8.89 18.12 22.65
N ASP A 109 7.69 18.57 22.26
CA ASP A 109 6.80 19.29 23.16
C ASP A 109 6.37 18.33 24.28
N SER A 110 7.11 18.39 25.38
CA SER A 110 6.81 17.73 26.64
C SER A 110 5.99 18.69 27.50
N GLY A 111 4.71 18.82 27.13
CA GLY A 111 3.67 19.50 27.90
C GLY A 111 2.54 18.53 28.22
N GLU A 112 2.25 18.38 29.51
CA GLU A 112 1.46 17.30 30.11
C GLU A 112 -0.02 17.21 29.64
N ASP A 113 -0.49 15.95 29.58
CA ASP A 113 -1.88 15.47 29.67
C ASP A 113 -2.93 15.83 28.61
N PHE A 114 -2.93 15.14 27.45
CA PHE A 114 -4.17 14.67 26.79
C PHE A 114 -3.96 13.37 25.99
N GLN A 115 -4.27 12.25 26.64
CA GLN A 115 -4.61 10.92 26.12
C GLN A 115 -5.01 10.84 24.61
N GLN A 116 -4.08 10.48 23.72
CA GLN A 116 -4.32 10.28 22.28
C GLN A 116 -5.09 8.96 22.04
N ILE A 117 -6.33 9.05 21.55
CA ILE A 117 -7.04 7.90 21.00
C ILE A 117 -6.39 7.55 19.67
N LYS A 118 -5.85 6.34 19.55
CA LYS A 118 -5.38 5.81 18.27
C LYS A 118 -6.54 5.20 17.50
N VAL A 119 -6.50 5.31 16.17
CA VAL A 119 -7.57 4.90 15.27
C VAL A 119 -6.98 4.20 14.07
N VAL A 120 -7.48 3.00 13.77
CA VAL A 120 -7.12 2.26 12.55
C VAL A 120 -8.38 1.72 11.93
N ALA A 121 -8.46 1.87 10.60
CA ALA A 121 -9.49 1.23 9.80
C ALA A 121 -9.00 -0.11 9.25
N TYR A 122 -9.90 -1.09 9.19
CA TYR A 122 -9.63 -2.43 8.69
C TYR A 122 -10.87 -3.06 8.06
N ASP A 123 -10.69 -4.20 7.37
CA ASP A 123 -11.78 -4.97 6.74
C ASP A 123 -12.63 -4.09 5.80
N GLY A 124 -11.95 -3.33 4.95
CA GLY A 124 -12.57 -2.40 4.02
C GLY A 124 -13.03 -3.09 2.74
N HIS A 125 -14.28 -2.83 2.35
CA HIS A 125 -14.89 -3.26 1.09
C HIS A 125 -15.67 -2.12 0.45
N ALA A 126 -15.69 -2.07 -0.88
CA ALA A 126 -16.41 -1.07 -1.64
C ALA A 126 -17.21 -1.70 -2.78
N ILE A 127 -18.48 -1.33 -2.88
CA ILE A 127 -19.40 -1.78 -3.91
C ILE A 127 -19.78 -0.58 -4.77
N VAL A 128 -19.59 -0.71 -6.09
CA VAL A 128 -20.00 0.33 -7.03
C VAL A 128 -21.52 0.43 -7.04
N GLU A 129 -22.02 1.64 -6.83
CA GLU A 129 -23.45 1.95 -6.89
C GLU A 129 -23.69 2.91 -8.07
N THR A 130 -24.44 2.44 -9.07
CA THR A 130 -24.97 3.28 -10.16
C THR A 130 -26.28 3.90 -9.69
N MET A 131 -26.28 5.22 -9.49
CA MET A 131 -27.49 5.96 -9.14
C MET A 131 -28.34 6.20 -10.41
N ASP A 132 -29.56 5.66 -10.41
CA ASP A 132 -30.52 5.79 -11.50
C ASP A 132 -30.96 7.25 -11.68
N SER A 133 -30.23 8.01 -12.51
CA SER A 133 -30.74 9.19 -13.27
C SER A 133 -29.63 10.09 -13.85
N SER A 134 -28.37 9.83 -13.53
CA SER A 134 -27.23 10.52 -14.13
C SER A 134 -26.05 9.56 -14.11
N GLN A 135 -25.09 9.68 -15.02
CA GLN A 135 -23.87 8.84 -15.06
C GLN A 135 -22.96 9.09 -13.83
N GLN A 136 -23.50 9.07 -12.63
CA GLN A 136 -22.83 9.30 -11.37
C GLN A 136 -22.57 7.94 -10.74
N SER A 137 -21.30 7.55 -10.75
CA SER A 137 -20.79 6.41 -10.00
C SER A 137 -20.44 6.86 -8.58
N GLY A 138 -21.12 6.28 -7.60
CA GLY A 138 -20.74 6.34 -6.19
C GLY A 138 -20.27 4.96 -5.72
N HIS A 139 -19.80 4.90 -4.48
CA HIS A 139 -19.47 3.63 -3.81
C HIS A 139 -20.23 3.54 -2.50
N VAL A 140 -20.79 2.37 -2.22
CA VAL A 140 -21.12 1.99 -0.85
C VAL A 140 -19.87 1.37 -0.24
N VAL A 141 -19.34 2.01 0.80
CA VAL A 141 -18.15 1.54 1.51
C VAL A 141 -18.51 0.99 2.87
N HIS A 142 -17.91 -0.16 3.19
CA HIS A 142 -17.98 -0.79 4.50
C HIS A 142 -16.57 -0.96 5.04
N PHE A 143 -16.34 -0.55 6.28
CA PHE A 143 -15.07 -0.78 6.98
C PHE A 143 -15.31 -0.79 8.48
N LYS A 144 -14.34 -1.28 9.24
CA LYS A 144 -14.37 -1.23 10.70
C LYS A 144 -13.30 -0.29 11.22
N LEU A 145 -13.60 0.42 12.29
CA LEU A 145 -12.64 1.19 13.07
C LEU A 145 -12.38 0.45 14.37
N VAL A 146 -11.11 0.34 14.73
CA VAL A 146 -10.73 0.09 16.11
C VAL A 146 -10.16 1.37 16.70
N LEU A 147 -10.77 1.81 17.81
CA LEU A 147 -10.28 2.90 18.64
C LEU A 147 -9.64 2.28 19.85
N TRP A 148 -8.47 2.77 20.24
CA TRP A 148 -7.84 2.33 21.47
C TRP A 148 -7.03 3.41 22.14
N LYS A 149 -6.91 3.28 23.46
CA LYS A 149 -6.24 4.26 24.31
C LYS A 149 -5.73 3.60 25.58
N ARG A 150 -4.55 4.04 26.01
CA ARG A 150 -4.00 3.70 27.32
C ARG A 150 -4.71 4.52 28.40
N GLN A 151 -5.16 3.86 29.45
CA GLN A 151 -5.75 4.48 30.63
C GLN A 151 -4.69 4.65 31.73
N ASP A 152 -4.98 5.51 32.70
CA ASP A 152 -4.04 5.99 33.73
C ASP A 152 -3.55 4.86 34.66
N GLN A 153 -4.19 3.69 34.65
CA GLN A 153 -3.81 2.49 35.43
C GLN A 153 -3.02 1.45 34.62
N GLY A 154 -2.57 1.79 33.40
CA GLY A 154 -1.89 0.84 32.52
C GLY A 154 -2.83 -0.15 31.82
N THR A 155 -4.13 -0.07 32.07
CA THR A 155 -5.19 -0.77 31.33
C THR A 155 -5.41 -0.12 29.97
N TRP A 156 -5.84 -0.90 29.00
CA TRP A 156 -6.19 -0.40 27.67
C TRP A 156 -7.70 -0.41 27.51
N TRP A 157 -8.24 0.69 26.98
CA TRP A 157 -9.60 0.75 26.50
C TRP A 157 -9.59 0.61 24.98
N SER A 158 -10.49 -0.19 24.45
CA SER A 158 -10.68 -0.37 23.03
C SER A 158 -12.16 -0.48 22.66
N GLN A 159 -12.51 0.05 21.51
CA GLN A 159 -13.85 0.00 20.95
C GLN A 159 -13.78 -0.29 19.46
N THR A 160 -14.67 -1.14 18.96
CA THR A 160 -14.79 -1.42 17.53
C THR A 160 -16.10 -0.85 17.01
N LEU A 161 -16.00 -0.03 15.96
CA LEU A 161 -17.14 0.54 15.24
C LEU A 161 -17.19 -0.04 13.83
N GLN A 162 -18.38 -0.33 13.34
CA GLN A 162 -18.62 -0.67 11.95
C GLN A 162 -19.16 0.57 11.22
N CYS A 163 -18.63 0.85 10.04
CA CYS A 163 -19.09 1.91 9.16
C CYS A 163 -19.83 1.33 7.97
N SER A 164 -20.94 1.96 7.60
CA SER A 164 -21.58 1.81 6.29
C SER A 164 -21.90 3.19 5.74
N ALA A 165 -21.38 3.52 4.57
CA ALA A 165 -21.45 4.89 4.05
C ALA A 165 -21.50 4.95 2.52
N HIS A 166 -22.10 6.00 2.00
CA HIS A 166 -22.05 6.36 0.59
C HIS A 166 -20.91 7.36 0.35
N LEU A 167 -20.06 7.03 -0.61
CA LEU A 167 -18.90 7.81 -1.03
C LEU A 167 -19.11 8.30 -2.47
N SER A 168 -19.01 9.61 -2.68
CA SER A 168 -19.15 10.22 -4.01
C SER A 168 -18.36 11.52 -4.12
N THR A 169 -18.09 11.94 -5.36
CA THR A 169 -17.42 13.24 -5.63
C THR A 169 -18.29 14.45 -5.34
N GLN A 170 -19.61 14.28 -5.20
CA GLN A 170 -20.55 15.38 -4.98
C GLN A 170 -20.85 15.61 -3.50
N ARG A 171 -21.04 14.52 -2.76
CA ARG A 171 -21.45 14.55 -1.36
C ARG A 171 -20.32 14.22 -0.39
N GLY A 172 -19.15 13.83 -0.88
CA GLY A 172 -18.09 13.31 -0.02
C GLY A 172 -18.49 11.96 0.54
N LEU A 173 -18.42 11.81 1.86
CA LEU A 173 -18.75 10.56 2.56
C LEU A 173 -19.83 10.82 3.61
N SER A 174 -20.98 10.17 3.48
CA SER A 174 -22.05 10.22 4.48
C SER A 174 -22.55 8.83 4.81
N GLY A 175 -22.87 8.61 6.08
CA GLY A 175 -23.26 7.29 6.55
C GLY A 175 -23.35 7.21 8.05
N GLN A 176 -23.14 6.02 8.58
CA GLN A 176 -23.34 5.74 9.99
C GLN A 176 -22.25 4.85 10.57
N PHE A 177 -21.83 5.17 11.79
CA PHE A 177 -21.01 4.31 12.65
C PHE A 177 -21.87 3.59 13.67
N VAL A 178 -21.71 2.28 13.81
CA VAL A 178 -22.42 1.45 14.78
C VAL A 178 -21.41 0.70 15.65
N ASN A 179 -21.59 0.73 16.96
CA ASN A 179 -20.74 -0.04 17.88
C ASN A 179 -21.07 -1.54 17.80
N ILE A 180 -20.05 -2.37 17.52
CA ILE A 180 -20.24 -3.82 17.33
C ILE A 180 -20.53 -4.55 18.65
N ARG A 181 -20.05 -4.03 19.79
CA ARG A 181 -20.23 -4.65 21.13
C ARG A 181 -21.32 -4.00 21.98
N GLY A 182 -21.84 -2.86 21.55
CA GLY A 182 -22.94 -2.19 22.25
C GLY A 182 -24.29 -2.79 21.84
N ASN A 183 -25.30 -2.64 22.71
CA ASN A 183 -26.69 -2.73 22.24
C ASN A 183 -26.83 -1.66 21.14
N GLY A 184 -27.24 -2.05 19.93
CA GLY A 184 -27.17 -1.26 18.68
C GLY A 184 -27.95 0.07 18.64
N GLU A 185 -28.25 0.68 19.78
CA GLU A 185 -28.98 1.93 19.96
C GLU A 185 -28.08 3.18 19.79
N ALA A 186 -26.76 3.05 19.83
CA ALA A 186 -25.82 4.18 19.69
C ALA A 186 -25.19 4.21 18.30
N ALA A 187 -26.03 4.37 17.28
CA ALA A 187 -25.56 4.63 15.93
C ALA A 187 -25.32 6.13 15.74
N GLN A 188 -24.15 6.49 15.19
CA GLN A 188 -23.78 7.89 14.95
C GLN A 188 -23.73 8.16 13.45
N ASP A 189 -24.65 9.00 12.99
CA ASP A 189 -24.63 9.52 11.63
C ASP A 189 -23.52 10.56 11.47
N PHE A 190 -22.98 10.65 10.27
CA PHE A 190 -21.96 11.63 9.91
C PHE A 190 -22.07 12.06 8.45
N ASP A 191 -21.51 13.23 8.17
CA ASP A 191 -21.37 13.78 6.83
C ASP A 191 -20.00 14.46 6.72
N PHE A 192 -19.15 13.95 5.83
CA PHE A 192 -17.79 14.42 5.62
C PHE A 192 -17.69 15.14 4.28
N HIS A 193 -17.05 16.30 4.33
CA HIS A 193 -16.85 17.14 3.17
C HIS A 193 -15.88 16.48 2.18
N PHE A 194 -16.25 16.47 0.91
CA PHE A 194 -15.39 16.04 -0.18
C PHE A 194 -14.16 16.96 -0.31
N VAL A 195 -12.97 16.38 -0.44
CA VAL A 195 -11.73 17.13 -0.66
C VAL A 195 -11.21 16.90 -2.07
N SER A 196 -11.01 15.65 -2.49
CA SER A 196 -10.48 15.33 -3.82
C SER A 196 -10.82 13.91 -4.26
N HIS A 197 -10.75 13.69 -5.58
CA HIS A 197 -10.87 12.38 -6.21
C HIS A 197 -9.84 12.28 -7.33
N ARG A 198 -9.10 11.17 -7.37
CA ARG A 198 -8.10 10.89 -8.41
C ARG A 198 -7.97 9.40 -8.63
N PHE A 199 -7.34 9.04 -9.75
CA PHE A 199 -6.91 7.69 -10.04
C PHE A 199 -5.40 7.61 -9.82
N GLU A 200 -4.97 6.56 -9.11
CA GLU A 200 -3.56 6.23 -8.99
C GLU A 200 -3.30 4.86 -9.63
N TRP A 201 -2.10 4.67 -10.16
CA TRP A 201 -1.69 3.36 -10.66
C TRP A 201 -1.28 2.47 -9.49
N VAL A 202 -1.72 1.22 -9.52
CA VAL A 202 -1.28 0.18 -8.59
C VAL A 202 0.13 -0.23 -8.99
N ASP A 203 1.13 0.43 -8.40
CA ASP A 203 2.54 0.12 -8.63
C ASP A 203 2.91 -1.28 -8.11
N LYS A 204 2.27 -1.69 -7.01
CA LYS A 204 2.50 -2.98 -6.35
C LYS A 204 1.18 -3.61 -5.96
N SER A 205 1.02 -4.89 -6.27
CA SER A 205 -0.14 -5.69 -5.89
C SER A 205 0.28 -6.88 -5.06
N MET A 206 -0.56 -7.28 -4.10
CA MET A 206 -0.39 -8.53 -3.35
C MET A 206 -1.08 -9.71 -4.07
N TYR A 207 -2.04 -9.46 -4.96
CA TYR A 207 -2.79 -10.49 -5.67
C TYR A 207 -2.54 -10.49 -7.20
N PRO A 208 -2.39 -11.66 -7.83
CA PRO A 208 -2.17 -12.95 -7.19
C PRO A 208 -0.78 -13.02 -6.55
N LEU A 209 -0.62 -13.88 -5.55
CA LEU A 209 0.69 -14.15 -4.95
C LEU A 209 1.57 -14.89 -5.95
N THR A 210 2.83 -14.46 -6.04
CA THR A 210 3.90 -15.11 -6.80
C THR A 210 5.15 -15.20 -5.93
N PRO A 211 6.15 -16.03 -6.29
CA PRO A 211 7.41 -16.07 -5.55
C PRO A 211 8.05 -14.69 -5.48
N GLY A 212 8.78 -14.42 -4.42
CA GLY A 212 9.40 -13.13 -4.17
C GLY A 212 9.36 -12.70 -2.72
N ARG A 213 9.71 -11.44 -2.49
CA ARG A 213 9.77 -10.82 -1.16
C ARG A 213 8.69 -9.76 -1.02
N TYR A 214 8.00 -9.75 0.10
CA TYR A 214 6.90 -8.85 0.38
C TYR A 214 7.09 -8.22 1.75
N THR A 215 6.94 -6.90 1.81
CA THR A 215 6.88 -6.16 3.06
C THR A 215 5.45 -5.69 3.28
N LEU A 216 4.88 -6.10 4.39
CA LEU A 216 3.53 -5.77 4.80
C LEU A 216 3.56 -4.95 6.08
N GLN A 217 2.60 -4.05 6.22
CA GLN A 217 2.39 -3.31 7.45
C GLN A 217 0.91 -3.28 7.79
N GLY A 218 0.57 -3.29 9.07
CA GLY A 218 -0.82 -3.12 9.48
C GLY A 218 -1.03 -3.54 10.92
N VAL A 219 -2.14 -4.22 11.18
CA VAL A 219 -2.55 -4.55 12.54
C VAL A 219 -2.97 -6.00 12.68
N THR A 220 -2.71 -6.56 13.85
CA THR A 220 -3.46 -7.70 14.36
C THR A 220 -4.34 -7.22 15.51
N ILE A 221 -5.58 -7.72 15.56
CA ILE A 221 -6.58 -7.28 16.53
C ILE A 221 -7.10 -8.53 17.23
N ALA A 222 -6.87 -8.65 18.53
CA ALA A 222 -7.39 -9.74 19.34
C ALA A 222 -8.91 -9.62 19.53
N GLU A 223 -9.57 -10.72 19.88
CA GLU A 223 -11.00 -10.74 20.20
C GLU A 223 -11.36 -9.96 21.47
N ASN A 224 -10.39 -9.53 22.28
CA ASN A 224 -10.60 -8.55 23.34
C ASN A 224 -10.43 -7.09 22.85
N ALA A 225 -10.24 -6.89 21.54
CA ALA A 225 -9.99 -5.63 20.85
C ALA A 225 -8.63 -4.96 21.16
N PHE A 226 -7.68 -5.71 21.72
CA PHE A 226 -6.30 -5.26 21.78
C PHE A 226 -5.67 -5.22 20.39
N VAL A 227 -4.93 -4.15 20.09
CA VAL A 227 -4.34 -3.90 18.76
C VAL A 227 -2.83 -3.98 18.84
N TYR A 228 -2.24 -4.79 17.98
CA TYR A 228 -0.80 -4.85 17.76
C TYR A 228 -0.49 -4.33 16.37
N GLU A 229 0.27 -3.23 16.31
CA GLU A 229 0.78 -2.70 15.05
C GLU A 229 1.99 -3.53 14.62
N CYS A 230 1.99 -4.08 13.41
CA CYS A 230 3.01 -5.02 12.95
C CYS A 230 3.61 -4.62 11.61
N VAL A 231 4.88 -4.97 11.43
CA VAL A 231 5.56 -5.07 10.13
C VAL A 231 5.90 -6.55 9.91
N VAL A 232 5.57 -7.06 8.73
CA VAL A 232 5.78 -8.46 8.37
C VAL A 232 6.58 -8.52 7.08
N GLU A 233 7.66 -9.28 7.09
CA GLU A 233 8.47 -9.60 5.92
C GLU A 233 8.21 -11.05 5.53
N LEU A 234 7.83 -11.27 4.27
CA LEU A 234 7.52 -12.58 3.73
C LEU A 234 8.43 -12.88 2.54
N ASN A 235 9.02 -14.07 2.54
CA ASN A 235 9.71 -14.68 1.41
C ASN A 235 8.85 -15.85 0.92
N LEU A 236 8.34 -15.74 -0.31
CA LEU A 236 7.53 -16.76 -0.96
C LEU A 236 8.42 -17.53 -1.94
N GLU A 237 8.60 -18.83 -1.68
CA GLU A 237 9.36 -19.74 -2.54
C GLU A 237 8.45 -20.40 -3.59
N ASP A 238 9.01 -20.76 -4.74
CA ASP A 238 8.28 -21.39 -5.86
C ASP A 238 7.63 -22.74 -5.50
N ASN A 239 8.20 -23.44 -4.51
CA ASN A 239 7.70 -24.69 -3.95
C ASN A 239 6.47 -24.53 -3.02
N GLY A 240 5.96 -23.30 -2.85
CA GLY A 240 4.80 -23.00 -2.00
C GLY A 240 5.13 -22.83 -0.51
N VAL A 241 6.41 -22.73 -0.13
CA VAL A 241 6.85 -22.42 1.24
C VAL A 241 6.90 -20.91 1.45
N VAL A 242 6.43 -20.46 2.62
CA VAL A 242 6.64 -19.09 3.09
C VAL A 242 7.55 -19.09 4.32
N SER A 243 8.50 -18.16 4.34
CA SER A 243 9.36 -17.88 5.48
C SER A 243 9.48 -16.37 5.69
N GLY A 244 10.01 -15.93 6.83
CA GLY A 244 10.27 -14.52 7.07
C GLY A 244 10.17 -14.15 8.54
N THR A 245 9.81 -12.89 8.81
CA THR A 245 9.71 -12.38 10.17
C THR A 245 8.52 -11.44 10.37
N SER A 246 8.08 -11.32 11.62
CA SER A 246 7.07 -10.35 12.04
C SER A 246 7.59 -9.61 13.26
N ARG A 247 7.42 -8.29 13.26
CA ARG A 247 7.81 -7.41 14.35
C ARG A 247 6.65 -6.52 14.74
N GLU A 248 6.30 -6.54 16.01
CA GLU A 248 5.34 -5.59 16.57
C GLU A 248 6.04 -4.24 16.79
N LEU A 249 5.55 -3.15 16.21
CA LEU A 249 6.19 -1.83 16.26
C LEU A 249 6.49 -1.28 17.67
N PRO A 250 5.67 -1.51 18.72
CA PRO A 250 6.03 -1.07 20.06
C PRO A 250 7.11 -1.95 20.73
N PHE A 251 7.49 -3.09 20.13
CA PHE A 251 8.44 -4.04 20.69
C PHE A 251 9.64 -4.25 19.76
N ALA A 252 10.81 -4.49 20.35
CA ALA A 252 12.02 -4.78 19.57
C ALA A 252 12.09 -6.23 19.07
N GLN A 253 11.22 -7.12 19.57
CA GLN A 253 11.29 -8.55 19.28
C GLN A 253 10.84 -8.85 17.85
N GLU A 254 11.76 -9.44 17.09
CA GLU A 254 11.49 -9.97 15.77
C GLU A 254 11.23 -11.47 15.88
N CYS A 255 10.07 -11.89 15.41
CA CYS A 255 9.58 -13.26 15.53
C CYS A 255 9.67 -13.95 14.17
N SER A 256 10.25 -15.15 14.14
CA SER A 256 10.31 -15.93 12.90
C SER A 256 8.95 -16.50 12.53
N LEU A 257 8.68 -16.54 11.23
CA LEU A 257 7.51 -17.21 10.68
C LEU A 257 7.89 -18.25 9.62
N GLY A 258 7.05 -19.28 9.51
CA GLY A 258 7.22 -20.35 8.53
C GLY A 258 5.90 -21.04 8.22
N GLY A 259 5.67 -21.40 6.95
CA GLY A 259 4.41 -22.02 6.54
C GLY A 259 4.31 -22.28 5.05
N ARG A 260 3.08 -22.18 4.53
CA ARG A 260 2.77 -22.38 3.11
C ARG A 260 1.95 -21.24 2.52
N TRP A 261 2.09 -21.07 1.21
CA TRP A 261 1.30 -20.12 0.45
C TRP A 261 0.70 -20.77 -0.81
N THR A 262 -0.38 -20.17 -1.29
CA THR A 262 -0.99 -20.44 -2.59
C THR A 262 -1.22 -19.11 -3.29
N ARG A 263 -1.70 -19.13 -4.54
CA ARG A 263 -1.94 -17.90 -5.31
C ARG A 263 -2.87 -16.88 -4.63
N SER A 264 -3.72 -17.32 -3.70
CA SER A 264 -4.70 -16.47 -3.00
C SER A 264 -4.59 -16.50 -1.47
N THR A 265 -3.76 -17.38 -0.90
CA THR A 265 -3.76 -17.59 0.56
C THR A 265 -2.36 -17.71 1.16
N LEU A 266 -2.21 -17.26 2.40
CA LEU A 266 -1.05 -17.43 3.24
C LEU A 266 -1.45 -18.19 4.51
N ASN A 267 -0.67 -19.19 4.89
CA ASN A 267 -0.82 -19.89 6.16
C ASN A 267 0.57 -20.05 6.78
N TYR A 268 0.80 -19.48 7.96
CA TYR A 268 2.09 -19.59 8.63
C TYR A 268 1.95 -19.69 10.14
N LEU A 269 2.96 -20.28 10.76
CA LEU A 269 3.17 -20.26 12.18
C LEU A 269 4.10 -19.10 12.52
N LEU A 270 3.79 -18.38 13.59
CA LEU A 270 4.64 -17.37 14.20
C LEU A 270 5.09 -17.86 15.57
N GLN A 271 6.40 -17.78 15.84
CA GLN A 271 6.96 -18.15 17.14
C GLN A 271 7.31 -16.89 17.94
N TYR A 272 6.62 -16.70 19.06
CA TYR A 272 6.80 -15.60 19.99
C TYR A 272 7.41 -16.11 21.30
N GLU A 273 8.39 -15.42 21.85
CA GLU A 273 9.00 -15.79 23.14
C GLU A 273 8.67 -14.73 24.20
N MET A 274 7.95 -15.14 25.24
CA MET A 274 7.63 -14.31 26.40
C MET A 274 8.16 -14.99 27.66
N HIS A 275 8.92 -14.28 28.49
CA HIS A 275 9.44 -14.83 29.75
C HIS A 275 10.14 -16.20 29.60
N ARG A 276 10.91 -16.42 28.53
CA ARG A 276 11.58 -17.69 28.18
C ARG A 276 10.62 -18.86 27.87
N THR A 277 9.36 -18.56 27.63
CA THR A 277 8.36 -19.52 27.16
C THR A 277 8.03 -19.22 25.71
N GLN A 278 8.07 -20.26 24.88
CA GLN A 278 7.75 -20.13 23.47
C GLN A 278 6.24 -20.35 23.25
N HIS A 279 5.60 -19.35 22.68
CA HIS A 279 4.21 -19.36 22.25
C HIS A 279 4.19 -19.47 20.73
N THR A 280 3.30 -20.30 20.20
CA THR A 280 3.16 -20.48 18.75
C THR A 280 1.75 -20.10 18.34
N TYR A 281 1.66 -19.22 17.34
CA TYR A 281 0.40 -18.72 16.79
C TYR A 281 0.27 -19.12 15.33
N VAL A 282 -0.94 -19.52 14.93
CA VAL A 282 -1.26 -19.90 13.56
C VAL A 282 -1.98 -18.72 12.90
N TYR A 283 -1.47 -18.28 11.75
CA TYR A 283 -2.01 -17.18 10.96
C TYR A 283 -2.56 -17.72 9.64
N TYR A 284 -3.75 -17.25 9.27
CA TYR A 284 -4.40 -17.52 7.99
C TYR A 284 -4.78 -16.21 7.33
N GLY A 285 -4.30 -15.97 6.12
CA GLY A 285 -4.57 -14.76 5.35
C GLY A 285 -5.04 -15.07 3.94
N THR A 286 -5.95 -14.24 3.43
CA THR A 286 -6.35 -14.20 2.02
C THR A 286 -5.80 -12.92 1.41
N SER A 287 -5.15 -13.01 0.26
CA SER A 287 -4.62 -11.85 -0.44
C SER A 287 -5.69 -11.16 -1.29
N SER A 288 -5.64 -9.83 -1.30
CA SER A 288 -6.35 -8.92 -2.19
C SER A 288 -5.35 -8.05 -2.95
N LEU A 289 -5.79 -7.14 -3.79
CA LEU A 289 -4.90 -6.14 -4.39
C LEU A 289 -4.25 -5.24 -3.32
N SER A 290 -5.00 -4.87 -2.29
CA SER A 290 -4.55 -3.96 -1.21
C SER A 290 -3.59 -4.58 -0.20
N GLY A 291 -3.64 -5.90 0.00
CA GLY A 291 -2.84 -6.58 1.02
C GLY A 291 -3.37 -7.95 1.41
N VAL A 292 -3.37 -8.26 2.71
CA VAL A 292 -3.74 -9.56 3.28
C VAL A 292 -4.67 -9.35 4.47
N TYR A 293 -5.77 -10.09 4.48
CA TYR A 293 -6.75 -10.08 5.58
C TYR A 293 -7.04 -11.50 6.05
N GLY A 294 -7.30 -11.68 7.34
CA GLY A 294 -7.69 -13.00 7.84
C GLY A 294 -7.67 -13.10 9.36
N THR A 295 -7.22 -14.25 9.87
CA THR A 295 -7.34 -14.61 11.29
C THR A 295 -6.02 -15.13 11.85
N TRP A 296 -5.90 -15.05 13.17
CA TRP A 296 -4.82 -15.68 13.90
C TRP A 296 -5.35 -16.28 15.19
N GLN A 297 -4.68 -17.32 15.68
CA GLN A 297 -5.01 -17.93 16.97
C GLN A 297 -3.82 -18.67 17.56
N ASN A 298 -3.78 -18.82 18.87
CA ASN A 298 -2.80 -19.65 19.55
C ASN A 298 -2.94 -21.12 19.07
N SER A 299 -1.82 -21.74 18.70
CA SER A 299 -1.79 -23.13 18.23
C SER A 299 -2.33 -24.14 19.26
N MET A 300 -2.25 -23.79 20.55
CA MET A 300 -2.74 -24.61 21.66
C MET A 300 -4.20 -24.31 22.04
N MET A 301 -4.92 -23.48 21.26
CA MET A 301 -6.33 -23.15 21.52
C MET A 301 -7.23 -24.36 21.81
N PRO A 302 -7.13 -25.51 21.10
CA PRO A 302 -7.96 -26.68 21.41
C PRO A 302 -7.77 -27.22 22.83
N VAL A 303 -6.59 -27.01 23.42
CA VAL A 303 -6.26 -27.42 24.79
C VAL A 303 -6.66 -26.33 25.78
N LEU A 304 -6.35 -25.07 25.46
CA LEU A 304 -6.63 -23.91 26.32
C LEU A 304 -8.13 -23.61 26.51
N ALA A 305 -8.96 -23.94 25.51
CA ALA A 305 -10.41 -23.66 25.54
C ALA A 305 -11.16 -24.31 26.73
N THR A 306 -10.57 -25.31 27.38
CA THR A 306 -11.17 -26.01 28.51
C THR A 306 -10.64 -25.60 29.87
N SER A 307 -9.54 -24.83 29.93
CA SER A 307 -8.76 -24.62 31.14
C SER A 307 -8.54 -23.15 31.51
N VAL A 308 -8.91 -22.21 30.63
CA VAL A 308 -8.66 -20.79 30.81
C VAL A 308 -9.97 -20.00 30.75
N ASP A 309 -10.01 -18.87 31.45
CA ASP A 309 -11.15 -17.96 31.46
C ASP A 309 -11.38 -17.28 30.10
N THR A 310 -12.63 -16.86 29.87
CA THR A 310 -13.05 -16.24 28.60
C THR A 310 -12.21 -15.02 28.18
N PRO A 311 -11.84 -14.08 29.09
CA PRO A 311 -10.99 -12.95 28.73
C PRO A 311 -9.63 -13.36 28.15
N THR A 312 -8.99 -14.38 28.74
CA THR A 312 -7.70 -14.87 28.23
C THR A 312 -7.89 -15.57 26.89
N LEU A 313 -8.95 -16.35 26.70
CA LEU A 313 -9.25 -16.95 25.39
C LEU A 313 -9.46 -15.91 24.29
N GLN A 314 -10.08 -14.76 24.62
CA GLN A 314 -10.24 -13.65 23.68
C GLN A 314 -8.93 -12.91 23.38
N ALA A 315 -7.92 -13.02 24.24
CA ALA A 315 -6.59 -12.48 23.98
C ALA A 315 -5.74 -13.38 23.06
N GLU A 316 -6.11 -14.66 22.93
CA GLU A 316 -5.31 -15.69 22.23
C GLU A 316 -5.81 -15.98 20.80
N ARG A 317 -6.73 -15.16 20.27
CA ARG A 317 -7.22 -15.24 18.89
C ARG A 317 -7.72 -13.90 18.40
N GLY A 318 -7.77 -13.74 17.08
CA GLY A 318 -8.22 -12.50 16.48
C GLY A 318 -8.13 -12.47 14.97
N ILE A 319 -8.06 -11.26 14.45
CA ILE A 319 -7.97 -10.95 13.02
C ILE A 319 -6.65 -10.26 12.69
N LEU A 320 -6.26 -10.35 11.42
CA LEU A 320 -5.15 -9.61 10.84
C LEU A 320 -5.64 -8.79 9.64
N ALA A 321 -5.07 -7.60 9.49
CA ALA A 321 -5.28 -6.72 8.35
C ALA A 321 -3.96 -6.01 8.03
N PHE A 322 -3.29 -6.49 7.00
CA PHE A 322 -2.04 -5.93 6.53
C PHE A 322 -2.20 -5.36 5.12
N HIS A 323 -1.60 -4.21 4.87
CA HIS A 323 -1.49 -3.63 3.55
C HIS A 323 -0.08 -3.85 2.99
N LEU A 324 0.01 -3.92 1.67
CA LEU A 324 1.28 -4.03 0.99
C LEU A 324 2.06 -2.71 1.06
N VAL A 325 3.32 -2.78 1.47
CA VAL A 325 4.28 -1.66 1.45
C VAL A 325 5.25 -1.84 0.28
N ASP A 326 5.80 -3.05 0.14
CA ASP A 326 6.73 -3.37 -0.92
C ASP A 326 6.60 -4.81 -1.43
N ALA A 327 6.91 -5.01 -2.71
CA ALA A 327 6.90 -6.31 -3.35
C ALA A 327 8.03 -6.40 -4.39
N VAL A 328 8.94 -7.34 -4.18
CA VAL A 328 9.97 -7.74 -5.14
C VAL A 328 9.65 -9.14 -5.64
N ARG A 329 8.95 -9.22 -6.76
CA ARG A 329 8.50 -10.48 -7.35
C ARG A 329 9.60 -11.16 -8.15
N VAL A 330 9.65 -12.48 -8.06
CA VAL A 330 10.51 -13.35 -8.87
C VAL A 330 9.64 -13.95 -9.97
N TRP A 331 9.92 -13.54 -11.19
CA TRP A 331 9.17 -13.94 -12.38
C TRP A 331 9.81 -15.17 -13.03
N SER A 332 8.98 -16.10 -13.48
CA SER A 332 9.39 -17.29 -14.22
C SER A 332 8.28 -17.75 -15.16
N GLU A 333 8.58 -18.70 -16.04
CA GLU A 333 7.60 -19.30 -16.97
C GLU A 333 6.32 -19.76 -16.26
N ALA A 334 6.41 -20.28 -15.02
CA ALA A 334 5.26 -20.74 -14.25
C ALA A 334 4.27 -19.62 -13.86
N TYR A 335 4.70 -18.35 -13.92
CA TYR A 335 3.93 -17.17 -13.50
C TYR A 335 3.81 -16.13 -14.64
N HIS A 336 4.06 -16.52 -15.89
CA HIS A 336 4.07 -15.59 -17.01
C HIS A 336 2.71 -14.93 -17.31
N SER A 337 1.61 -15.53 -16.86
CA SER A 337 0.25 -14.97 -16.95
C SER A 337 0.09 -13.70 -16.11
N ASP A 338 0.95 -13.54 -15.13
CA ASP A 338 0.86 -12.50 -14.09
C ASP A 338 1.94 -11.43 -14.27
N TYR A 339 2.70 -11.51 -15.36
CA TYR A 339 3.69 -10.50 -15.69
C TYR A 339 3.03 -9.13 -15.79
N PRO A 340 3.69 -8.05 -15.33
CA PRO A 340 3.13 -6.71 -15.43
C PRO A 340 2.74 -6.39 -16.88
N ALA A 341 1.59 -5.75 -17.10
CA ALA A 341 1.09 -5.46 -18.44
C ALA A 341 2.11 -4.69 -19.29
N SER A 342 2.84 -3.75 -18.68
CA SER A 342 3.94 -3.02 -19.30
C SER A 342 5.06 -3.94 -19.81
N PHE A 343 5.46 -4.94 -19.02
CA PHE A 343 6.44 -5.95 -19.45
C PHE A 343 5.91 -6.78 -20.62
N GLN A 344 4.65 -7.22 -20.56
CA GLN A 344 4.03 -7.99 -21.64
C GLN A 344 4.01 -7.19 -22.96
N GLU A 345 3.63 -5.91 -22.92
CA GLU A 345 3.63 -5.03 -24.09
C GLU A 345 5.04 -4.76 -24.62
N CYS A 346 6.02 -4.54 -23.74
CA CYS A 346 7.42 -4.41 -24.15
C CYS A 346 7.94 -5.65 -24.87
N VAL A 347 7.64 -6.86 -24.37
CA VAL A 347 8.04 -8.10 -25.06
C VAL A 347 7.34 -8.22 -26.41
N LYS A 348 6.04 -7.93 -26.51
CA LYS A 348 5.32 -7.93 -27.79
C LYS A 348 5.96 -6.97 -28.79
N LEU A 349 6.28 -5.74 -28.38
CA LEU A 349 6.92 -4.73 -29.23
C LEU A 349 8.31 -5.18 -29.72
N LEU A 350 9.12 -5.76 -28.84
CA LEU A 350 10.43 -6.32 -29.19
C LEU A 350 10.30 -7.44 -30.23
N LEU A 351 9.33 -8.34 -30.06
CA LEU A 351 9.09 -9.43 -31.00
C LEU A 351 8.60 -8.92 -32.36
N LEU A 352 7.71 -7.92 -32.38
CA LEU A 352 7.25 -7.27 -33.61
C LEU A 352 8.40 -6.56 -34.35
N ALA A 353 9.29 -5.87 -33.62
CA ALA A 353 10.48 -5.24 -34.19
C ALA A 353 11.46 -6.28 -34.77
N SER A 354 11.64 -7.40 -34.07
CA SER A 354 12.46 -8.53 -34.55
C SER A 354 11.91 -9.11 -35.85
N TYR A 355 10.59 -9.34 -35.92
CA TYR A 355 9.93 -9.87 -37.11
C TYR A 355 10.05 -8.95 -38.32
N ARG A 356 9.91 -7.62 -38.12
CA ARG A 356 9.88 -6.65 -39.22
C ARG A 356 11.24 -6.28 -39.79
N GLY A 357 12.34 -6.45 -39.04
CA GLY A 357 13.64 -5.98 -39.54
C GLY A 357 14.89 -6.61 -38.96
N HIS A 358 14.77 -7.77 -38.28
CA HIS A 358 15.92 -8.48 -37.71
C HIS A 358 16.78 -7.63 -36.75
N PHE A 359 16.18 -6.58 -36.15
CA PHE A 359 16.90 -5.58 -35.37
C PHE A 359 17.19 -5.99 -33.92
N VAL A 360 16.56 -7.05 -33.42
CA VAL A 360 16.75 -7.46 -32.02
C VAL A 360 17.96 -8.41 -31.92
N PRO A 361 18.99 -8.04 -31.13
CA PRO A 361 20.13 -8.91 -30.90
C PRO A 361 19.74 -10.30 -30.41
N THR A 362 20.39 -11.34 -30.93
CA THR A 362 20.10 -12.74 -30.60
C THR A 362 20.16 -13.05 -29.09
N HIS A 363 21.00 -12.32 -28.34
CA HIS A 363 21.07 -12.47 -26.89
C HIS A 363 19.79 -12.01 -26.17
N LEU A 364 19.17 -10.91 -26.61
CA LEU A 364 17.90 -10.43 -26.06
C LEU A 364 16.76 -11.40 -26.35
N ILE A 365 16.72 -11.97 -27.57
CA ILE A 365 15.73 -13.00 -27.93
C ILE A 365 15.87 -14.22 -27.02
N ARG A 366 17.10 -14.68 -26.76
CA ARG A 366 17.34 -15.80 -25.83
C ARG A 366 16.90 -15.46 -24.42
N SER A 367 17.20 -14.27 -23.91
CA SER A 367 16.77 -13.85 -22.59
C SER A 367 15.24 -13.84 -22.48
N ILE A 368 14.53 -13.29 -23.48
CA ILE A 368 13.07 -13.30 -23.53
C ILE A 368 12.54 -14.74 -23.51
N VAL A 369 13.04 -15.63 -24.38
CA VAL A 369 12.56 -17.02 -24.45
C VAL A 369 12.82 -17.79 -23.15
N VAL A 370 13.97 -17.58 -22.50
CA VAL A 370 14.29 -18.19 -21.21
C VAL A 370 13.38 -17.66 -20.11
N TYR A 371 13.09 -16.36 -20.10
CA TYR A 371 12.31 -15.72 -19.03
C TYR A 371 10.82 -15.97 -19.16
N CYS A 372 10.32 -16.09 -20.38
CA CYS A 372 8.89 -16.17 -20.65
C CYS A 372 8.39 -17.59 -20.90
N GLY A 373 9.31 -18.50 -21.20
CA GLY A 373 8.99 -19.83 -21.66
C GLY A 373 8.63 -19.86 -23.14
N TYR A 374 8.83 -21.03 -23.75
CA TYR A 374 8.48 -21.26 -25.15
C TYR A 374 6.97 -21.19 -25.39
N ASN A 375 6.18 -21.53 -24.37
CA ASN A 375 4.73 -21.65 -24.46
C ASN A 375 4.01 -20.29 -24.43
N TRP A 376 4.73 -19.19 -24.19
CA TRP A 376 4.14 -17.84 -24.19
C TRP A 376 3.84 -17.31 -25.59
N PHE A 377 4.53 -17.84 -26.61
CA PHE A 377 4.44 -17.34 -27.96
C PHE A 377 3.45 -18.17 -28.81
N PRO A 378 2.68 -17.54 -29.71
CA PRO A 378 1.87 -18.27 -30.67
C PRO A 378 2.75 -19.23 -31.51
N ILE A 379 2.17 -20.37 -31.91
CA ILE A 379 2.85 -21.43 -32.69
C ILE A 379 3.60 -20.88 -33.92
N ASP A 380 3.07 -19.84 -34.57
CA ASP A 380 3.70 -19.22 -35.75
C ASP A 380 5.08 -18.58 -35.44
N LEU A 381 5.32 -18.14 -34.21
CA LEU A 381 6.62 -17.60 -33.79
C LEU A 381 7.67 -18.71 -33.62
N HIS A 382 7.25 -19.95 -33.36
CA HIS A 382 8.13 -21.12 -33.33
C HIS A 382 8.69 -21.44 -34.72
N GLU A 383 7.92 -21.22 -35.79
CA GLU A 383 8.42 -21.37 -37.17
C GLU A 383 9.50 -20.32 -37.51
N VAL A 384 9.32 -19.09 -37.02
CA VAL A 384 10.30 -18.01 -37.22
C VAL A 384 11.61 -18.29 -36.45
N LEU A 385 11.51 -18.74 -35.20
CA LEU A 385 12.69 -19.07 -34.37
C LEU A 385 13.42 -20.35 -34.86
N SER A 386 12.70 -21.33 -35.39
CA SER A 386 13.30 -22.56 -35.94
C SER A 386 13.99 -22.32 -37.28
N ARG A 387 13.45 -21.46 -38.16
CA ARG A 387 14.10 -21.07 -39.43
C ARG A 387 15.45 -20.37 -39.25
N ASN A 388 15.63 -19.67 -38.12
CA ASN A 388 16.91 -19.03 -37.79
C ASN A 388 17.98 -20.00 -37.26
N ARG A 389 17.63 -21.24 -36.87
CA ARG A 389 18.61 -22.28 -36.51
C ARG A 389 19.25 -22.93 -37.74
N THR A 390 18.57 -22.94 -38.88
CA THR A 390 19.02 -23.56 -40.14
C THR A 390 19.89 -22.67 -41.02
N LYS A 391 20.23 -21.44 -40.57
CA LYS A 391 21.13 -20.50 -41.29
C LYS A 391 22.52 -20.35 -40.65
N ARG A 392 23.03 -21.39 -39.98
CA ARG A 392 24.44 -21.46 -39.58
C ARG A 392 25.15 -22.60 -40.28
#